data_AF-X0SSP5-F1
#
_entry.id   AF-X0SSP5-F1
#
_cell.length_a   1.000
_cell.length_b   1.000
_cell.length_c   1.000
_cell.angle_alpha   90.00
_cell.angle_beta   90.00
_cell.angle_gamma   90.00
#
_symmetry.space_group_name_H-M   'P 1'
#
loop_
_entity.id
_entity.type
_entity.pdbx_description
1 polymer ?
#
loop_
_entity_poly.entity_id
_entity_poly.type
_entity_poly.pdbx_seq_one_letter_code
_entity_poly.pdbx_strand_id
1 'polypeptide(L)'
;MILSLILPTAGLFLAAVVNLLADLLIVVVRFIADLNISQILIGKVPIDLVILYYAIIIFAAFCYFKRPAIKKIAVTVMVLLLLVSLATIKWQRTYHNNLTLNCLDVGHGQAIVMQLPPNETIVFDTGSLSKSNVEGRILQ
;
A
#
# COMPACT_ATOMS: atom_id res chain seq x y z
N MET A 1 7.98 -40.10 18.81
CA MET A 1 9.15 -40.60 19.59
C MET A 1 9.68 -41.96 19.13
N ILE A 2 8.91 -42.84 18.48
CA ILE A 2 9.41 -44.16 18.03
C ILE A 2 10.04 -44.08 16.62
N LEU A 3 9.57 -43.17 15.76
CA LEU A 3 10.08 -43.00 14.38
C LEU A 3 11.50 -42.40 14.29
N SER A 4 11.92 -41.61 15.30
CA SER A 4 13.26 -41.00 15.37
C SER A 4 14.37 -41.99 15.73
N LEU A 5 14.01 -43.20 16.16
CA LEU A 5 14.95 -44.25 16.55
C LEU A 5 15.36 -45.14 15.36
N ILE A 6 14.55 -45.22 14.31
CA ILE A 6 14.69 -46.22 13.23
C ILE A 6 15.45 -45.66 12.01
N LEU A 7 15.37 -44.35 11.73
CA LEU A 7 16.16 -43.70 10.66
C LEU A 7 16.66 -42.31 11.12
N PRO A 8 17.66 -42.26 12.02
CA PRO A 8 18.19 -40.99 12.53
C PRO A 8 18.74 -40.09 11.42
N THR A 9 19.34 -40.70 10.39
CA THR A 9 19.90 -39.99 9.22
C THR A 9 18.82 -39.38 8.33
N ALA A 10 17.70 -40.09 8.12
CA ALA A 10 16.58 -39.56 7.34
C ALA A 10 15.86 -38.43 8.09
N GLY A 11 15.72 -38.55 9.42
CA GLY A 11 15.16 -37.48 10.26
C GLY A 11 16.01 -36.21 10.26
N LEU A 12 17.34 -36.35 10.35
CA LEU A 12 18.28 -35.22 10.22
C LEU A 12 18.21 -34.57 8.84
N PHE A 13 18.12 -35.38 7.78
CA PHE A 13 17.99 -34.88 6.42
C PHE A 13 16.67 -34.11 6.22
N LEU A 14 15.53 -34.68 6.63
CA LEU A 14 14.24 -33.98 6.56
C LEU A 14 14.25 -32.70 7.40
N ALA A 15 14.84 -32.72 8.60
CA ALA A 15 14.96 -31.53 9.44
C ALA A 15 15.81 -30.44 8.76
N ALA A 16 16.94 -30.81 8.13
CA ALA A 16 17.77 -29.87 7.39
C ALA A 16 17.01 -29.26 6.20
N VAL A 17 16.24 -30.06 5.46
CA VAL A 17 15.40 -29.60 4.36
C VAL A 17 14.33 -28.64 4.87
N VAL A 18 13.58 -29.02 5.91
CA VAL A 18 12.53 -28.18 6.50
C VAL A 18 13.10 -26.86 7.03
N ASN A 19 14.26 -26.88 7.69
CA ASN A 19 14.92 -25.66 8.16
C ASN A 19 15.34 -24.76 7.00
N LEU A 20 15.91 -25.33 5.93
CA LEU A 20 16.27 -24.56 4.74
C LEU A 20 15.05 -23.91 4.07
N LEU A 21 13.93 -24.63 3.97
CA LEU A 21 12.68 -24.07 3.45
C LEU A 21 12.11 -22.98 4.37
N ALA A 22 12.18 -23.18 5.69
CA ALA A 22 11.72 -22.20 6.67
C ALA A 22 12.57 -20.92 6.61
N ASP A 23 13.90 -21.05 6.53
CA ASP A 23 14.81 -19.91 6.40
C ASP A 23 14.55 -19.15 5.10
N LEU A 24 14.34 -19.86 3.99
CA LEU A 24 14.03 -19.23 2.71
C LEU A 24 12.69 -18.50 2.75
N LEU A 25 11.68 -19.08 3.39
CA LEU A 25 10.38 -18.42 3.61
C LEU A 25 10.55 -17.15 4.46
N ILE A 26 11.35 -17.21 5.54
CA ILE A 26 11.65 -16.05 6.38
C ILE A 26 12.33 -14.95 5.56
N VAL A 27 13.30 -15.29 4.71
CA VAL A 27 13.98 -14.33 3.83
C VAL A 27 12.99 -13.67 2.87
N VAL A 28 12.11 -14.44 2.24
CA VAL A 28 11.09 -13.89 1.32
C VAL A 28 10.10 -13.00 2.06
N VAL A 29 9.62 -13.41 3.23
CA VAL A 29 8.69 -12.61 4.04
C VAL A 29 9.36 -11.33 4.52
N ARG A 30 10.61 -11.38 4.98
CA ARG A 30 11.38 -10.19 5.36
C ARG A 30 11.61 -9.27 4.18
N PHE A 31 11.98 -9.81 3.02
CA PHE A 31 12.13 -9.04 1.80
C PHE A 31 10.81 -8.34 1.42
N ILE A 32 9.67 -9.04 1.47
CA ILE A 32 8.35 -8.45 1.19
C ILE A 32 7.94 -7.43 2.27
N ALA A 33 8.32 -7.64 3.53
CA ALA A 33 8.05 -6.70 4.61
C ALA A 33 8.89 -5.42 4.50
N ASP A 34 10.16 -5.54 4.10
CA ASP A 34 11.07 -4.41 3.85
C ASP A 34 10.66 -3.64 2.58
N LEU A 35 9.99 -4.31 1.65
CA LEU A 35 9.25 -3.66 0.59
C LEU A 35 8.06 -2.91 1.23
N ASN A 36 8.28 -1.65 1.58
CA ASN A 36 7.27 -0.64 1.97
C ASN A 36 6.22 -0.36 0.86
N ILE A 37 5.76 -1.39 0.14
CA ILE A 37 4.75 -1.37 -0.93
C ILE A 37 3.34 -1.55 -0.33
N SER A 38 3.23 -1.99 0.94
CA SER A 38 1.97 -2.38 1.58
C SER A 38 0.97 -1.23 1.81
N GLN A 39 1.39 0.02 1.68
CA GLN A 39 0.50 1.18 1.81
C GLN A 39 0.52 2.07 0.58
N ILE A 40 0.45 1.48 -0.62
CA ILE A 40 -0.17 2.24 -1.72
C ILE A 40 -1.65 2.38 -1.36
N LEU A 41 -1.94 3.36 -0.50
CA LEU A 41 -3.29 3.82 -0.23
C LEU A 41 -3.81 4.33 -1.57
N ILE A 42 -4.46 3.44 -2.33
CA ILE A 42 -5.23 3.80 -3.52
C ILE A 42 -6.44 4.55 -2.98
N GLY A 43 -6.22 5.78 -2.53
CA GLY A 43 -7.28 6.70 -2.20
C GLY A 43 -8.15 6.89 -3.45
N LYS A 44 -9.42 7.20 -3.25
CA LYS A 44 -10.43 7.37 -4.29
C LYS A 44 -9.87 8.12 -5.51
N VAL A 45 -9.72 7.45 -6.65
CA VAL A 45 -9.27 8.12 -7.89
C VAL A 45 -10.41 9.05 -8.36
N PRO A 46 -10.14 10.33 -8.63
CA PRO A 46 -11.19 11.24 -9.09
C PRO A 46 -11.76 10.76 -10.42
N ILE A 47 -13.09 10.86 -10.56
CA ILE A 47 -13.81 10.39 -11.75
C ILE A 47 -13.34 11.10 -13.02
N ASP A 48 -12.89 12.34 -12.92
CA ASP A 48 -12.37 13.14 -14.03
C ASP A 48 -11.15 12.49 -14.69
N LEU A 49 -10.28 11.83 -13.92
CA LEU A 49 -9.14 11.10 -14.47
C LEU A 49 -9.56 9.83 -15.19
N VAL A 50 -10.59 9.15 -14.68
CA VAL A 50 -11.16 7.98 -15.34
C VAL A 50 -11.79 8.39 -16.67
N ILE A 51 -12.53 9.50 -16.69
CA ILE A 51 -13.11 10.08 -17.91
C ILE A 51 -12.00 10.45 -18.90
N LEU A 52 -10.95 11.16 -18.45
CA LEU A 52 -9.82 11.54 -19.31
C LEU A 52 -9.12 10.30 -19.89
N TYR A 53 -8.90 9.27 -19.09
CA TYR A 53 -8.29 8.02 -19.54
C TYR A 53 -9.10 7.37 -20.68
N TYR A 54 -10.40 7.21 -20.51
CA TYR A 54 -11.26 6.65 -21.56
C TYR A 54 -11.38 7.57 -22.76
N ALA A 55 -11.40 8.89 -22.56
CA ALA A 55 -11.37 9.87 -23.66
C ALA A 55 -10.10 9.72 -24.51
N ILE A 56 -8.93 9.48 -23.90
CA ILE A 56 -7.68 9.20 -24.62
C ILE A 56 -7.81 7.95 -25.47
N ILE A 57 -8.35 6.85 -24.92
CA ILE A 57 -8.54 5.60 -25.65
C ILE A 57 -9.46 5.80 -26.85
N ILE A 58 -10.61 6.44 -26.64
CA ILE A 58 -11.60 6.69 -27.69
C ILE A 58 -10.99 7.60 -28.76
N PHE A 59 -10.32 8.68 -28.37
CA PHE A 59 -9.67 9.59 -29.30
C PHE A 59 -8.56 8.89 -30.11
N ALA A 60 -7.72 8.09 -29.45
CA ALA A 60 -6.66 7.34 -30.10
C ALA A 60 -7.21 6.27 -31.07
N ALA A 61 -8.30 5.59 -30.71
CA ALA A 61 -8.89 4.53 -31.53
C ALA A 61 -9.73 5.07 -32.70
N PHE A 62 -10.58 6.07 -32.45
CA PHE A 62 -11.64 6.46 -33.41
C PHE A 62 -11.38 7.78 -34.14
N CYS A 63 -10.52 8.68 -33.64
CA CYS A 63 -10.22 9.91 -34.37
C CYS A 63 -9.22 9.64 -35.50
N TYR A 64 -9.68 9.83 -36.73
CA TYR A 64 -8.86 9.80 -37.92
C TYR A 64 -8.35 11.19 -38.26
N PHE A 65 -7.03 11.36 -38.35
CA PHE A 65 -6.40 12.60 -38.77
C PHE A 65 -5.66 12.38 -40.08
N LYS A 66 -5.83 13.32 -41.02
CA LYS A 66 -5.08 13.32 -42.31
C LYS A 66 -3.56 13.36 -42.12
N ARG A 67 -3.08 13.92 -40.99
CA ARG A 67 -1.66 13.97 -40.63
C ARG A 67 -1.42 13.12 -39.37
N PRO A 68 -0.76 11.96 -39.47
CA PRO A 68 -0.55 11.07 -38.32
C PRO A 68 0.35 11.71 -37.25
N ALA A 69 1.22 12.65 -37.62
CA ALA A 69 2.04 13.41 -36.69
C ALA A 69 1.21 14.24 -35.70
N ILE A 70 0.13 14.89 -36.18
CA ILE A 70 -0.76 15.70 -35.32
C ILE A 70 -1.49 14.80 -34.33
N LYS A 71 -1.97 13.64 -34.78
CA LYS A 71 -2.61 12.64 -33.90
C LYS A 71 -1.64 12.16 -32.81
N LYS A 72 -0.40 11.83 -33.19
CA LYS A 72 0.64 11.41 -32.23
C LYS A 72 0.88 12.49 -31.18
N ILE A 73 1.10 13.74 -31.60
CA ILE A 73 1.33 14.85 -30.68
C ILE A 73 0.14 15.03 -29.73
N ALA A 74 -1.09 15.04 -30.25
CA ALA A 74 -2.30 15.18 -29.44
C ALA A 74 -2.44 14.08 -28.39
N VAL A 75 -2.26 12.81 -28.78
CA VAL A 75 -2.30 11.68 -27.84
C VAL A 75 -1.18 11.78 -26.80
N THR A 76 0.05 12.12 -27.21
CA THR A 76 1.17 12.31 -26.29
C THR A 76 0.89 13.40 -25.26
N VAL A 77 0.32 14.54 -25.69
CA VAL A 77 -0.06 15.62 -24.77
C VAL A 77 -1.13 15.18 -23.79
N MET A 78 -2.17 14.45 -24.23
CA MET A 78 -3.21 13.97 -23.32
C MET A 78 -2.69 12.93 -22.32
N VAL A 79 -1.82 12.02 -22.76
CA VAL A 79 -1.17 11.05 -21.87
C VAL A 79 -0.27 11.75 -20.86
N LEU A 80 0.50 12.76 -21.30
CA LEU A 80 1.33 13.55 -20.40
C LEU A 80 0.48 14.26 -19.35
N LEU A 81 -0.65 14.85 -19.75
CA LEU A 81 -1.58 15.51 -18.83
C LEU A 81 -2.15 14.53 -17.78
N LEU A 82 -2.48 13.31 -18.21
CA LEU A 82 -2.91 12.24 -17.30
C LEU A 82 -1.80 11.82 -16.32
N LEU A 83 -0.56 11.70 -16.78
CA LEU A 83 0.57 11.35 -15.91
C LEU A 83 0.89 12.46 -14.90
N VAL A 84 0.90 13.71 -15.34
CA VAL A 84 1.14 14.87 -14.47
C VAL A 84 0.06 14.97 -13.41
N SER A 85 -1.21 14.83 -13.78
CA SER A 85 -2.32 14.90 -12.82
C SER A 85 -2.30 13.76 -11.78
N LEU A 86 -1.94 12.54 -12.19
CA LEU A 86 -1.69 11.42 -11.26
C LEU A 86 -0.53 11.72 -10.31
N ALA A 87 0.58 12.26 -10.83
CA ALA A 87 1.74 12.64 -10.03
C ALA A 87 1.39 13.75 -9.03
N THR A 88 0.63 14.77 -9.44
CA THR A 88 0.20 15.85 -8.54
C THR A 88 -0.73 15.36 -7.44
N ILE A 89 -1.68 14.47 -7.76
CA ILE A 89 -2.58 13.91 -6.75
C ILE A 89 -1.81 13.05 -5.76
N LYS A 90 -0.89 12.21 -6.26
CA LYS A 90 0.00 11.42 -5.40
C LYS A 90 0.81 12.35 -4.50
N TRP A 91 1.41 13.39 -5.06
CA TRP A 91 2.19 14.37 -4.30
C TRP A 91 1.34 15.07 -3.24
N GLN A 92 0.14 15.54 -3.57
CA GLN A 92 -0.77 16.20 -2.62
C GLN A 92 -1.24 15.28 -1.49
N ARG A 93 -1.37 13.97 -1.76
CA ARG A 93 -1.70 12.97 -0.73
C ARG A 93 -0.52 12.65 0.17
N THR A 94 0.67 12.49 -0.41
CA THR A 94 1.89 12.17 0.36
C THR A 94 2.38 13.36 1.16
N TYR A 95 2.27 14.58 0.62
CA TYR A 95 2.70 15.82 1.26
C TYR A 95 1.50 16.66 1.67
N HIS A 96 0.51 16.02 2.30
CA HIS A 96 -0.64 16.74 2.80
C HIS A 96 -0.25 17.54 4.05
N ASN A 97 -0.48 18.85 4.03
CA ASN A 97 -0.07 19.75 5.12
C ASN A 97 -1.17 19.94 6.19
N ASN A 98 -2.30 19.24 6.07
CA ASN A 98 -3.39 19.38 7.02
C ASN A 98 -3.31 18.31 8.11
N LEU A 99 -3.31 18.79 9.35
CA LEU A 99 -3.52 17.98 10.54
C LEU A 99 -4.98 17.51 10.56
N THR A 100 -5.22 16.20 10.52
CA THR A 100 -6.58 15.64 10.64
C THR A 100 -6.73 14.98 12.01
N LEU A 101 -7.72 15.42 12.79
CA LEU A 101 -8.02 14.88 14.11
C LEU A 101 -9.39 14.18 14.05
N ASN A 102 -9.38 12.86 14.23
CA ASN A 102 -10.58 12.04 14.26
C ASN A 102 -10.87 11.62 15.71
N CYS A 103 -11.89 12.21 16.31
CA CYS A 103 -12.46 11.76 17.58
C CYS A 103 -13.44 10.63 17.32
N LEU A 104 -13.05 9.40 17.65
CA LEU A 104 -13.89 8.21 17.55
C LEU A 104 -14.55 7.95 18.90
N ASP A 105 -15.89 7.92 18.91
CA ASP A 105 -16.67 7.45 20.04
C ASP A 105 -16.79 5.92 19.94
N VAL A 106 -16.06 5.20 20.78
CA VAL A 106 -15.96 3.74 20.77
C VAL A 106 -16.90 3.07 21.78
N GLY A 107 -17.87 3.82 22.32
CA GLY A 107 -18.94 3.32 23.20
C GLY A 107 -18.53 3.01 24.64
N HIS A 108 -17.25 2.69 24.89
CA HIS A 108 -16.69 2.46 26.22
C HIS A 108 -15.56 3.44 26.60
N GLY A 109 -15.37 4.49 25.79
CA GLY A 109 -14.34 5.52 25.94
C GLY A 109 -14.22 6.36 24.67
N GLN A 110 -13.24 7.26 24.64
CA GLN A 110 -12.89 8.03 23.45
C GLN A 110 -11.57 7.51 22.87
N ALA A 111 -11.43 7.55 21.55
CA ALA A 111 -10.14 7.37 20.89
C ALA A 111 -9.90 8.55 19.95
N ILE A 112 -8.74 9.20 20.09
CA ILE A 112 -8.37 10.35 19.26
C ILE A 112 -7.26 9.91 18.32
N VAL A 113 -7.57 9.82 17.03
CA VAL A 113 -6.57 9.53 16.00
C VAL A 113 -6.17 10.84 15.35
N MET A 114 -4.90 11.23 15.53
CA MET A 114 -4.30 12.42 14.93
C MET A 114 -3.39 12.00 13.78
N GLN A 115 -3.69 12.48 12.57
CA GLN A 115 -2.86 12.30 11.38
C GLN A 115 -2.08 13.60 11.13
N LEU A 116 -0.78 13.59 11.41
CA LEU A 116 0.14 14.68 11.17
C LEU A 116 0.77 14.59 9.77
N PRO A 117 0.97 15.73 9.10
CA PRO A 117 1.89 15.85 7.97
C PRO A 117 3.32 15.44 8.39
N PRO A 118 4.10 14.69 7.59
CA PRO A 118 3.82 14.13 6.26
C PRO A 118 3.46 12.64 6.26
N ASN A 119 3.56 11.91 7.38
CA ASN A 119 3.11 10.51 7.46
C ASN A 119 3.06 9.98 8.90
N GLU A 120 2.85 10.84 9.88
CA GLU A 120 2.83 10.43 11.29
C GLU A 120 1.39 10.29 11.76
N THR A 121 0.98 9.09 12.15
CA THR A 121 -0.33 8.87 12.77
C THR A 121 -0.12 8.61 14.25
N ILE A 122 -0.55 9.54 15.09
CA ILE A 122 -0.49 9.44 16.54
C ILE A 122 -1.89 9.09 17.04
N VAL A 123 -1.99 8.01 17.82
CA VAL A 123 -3.24 7.64 18.48
C VAL A 123 -3.14 8.05 19.94
N PHE A 124 -3.97 9.02 20.34
CA PHE A 124 -4.14 9.46 21.71
C PHE A 124 -5.38 8.80 22.30
N ASP A 125 -5.16 8.03 23.35
CA ASP A 125 -6.17 7.21 24.01
C ASP A 125 -6.78 6.13 23.10
N THR A 126 -6.85 4.92 23.63
CA THR A 126 -7.52 3.80 22.98
C THR A 126 -8.45 3.22 24.02
N GLY A 127 -9.64 3.81 24.15
CA GLY A 127 -10.64 3.36 25.12
C GLY A 127 -10.70 1.82 25.16
N SER A 128 -10.25 1.25 26.28
CA SER A 128 -10.07 -0.19 26.45
C SER A 128 -10.64 -0.60 27.80
N LEU A 129 -11.63 -1.48 27.77
CA LEU A 129 -12.17 -2.14 28.97
C LEU A 129 -11.37 -3.38 29.39
N SER A 130 -10.50 -3.92 28.52
CA SER A 130 -10.00 -5.30 28.68
C SER A 130 -8.47 -5.42 28.80
N LYS A 131 -7.69 -4.44 28.37
CA LYS A 131 -6.21 -4.47 28.50
C LYS A 131 -5.64 -3.08 28.80
N SER A 132 -4.83 -3.01 29.86
CA SER A 132 -4.27 -1.78 30.45
C SER A 132 -2.97 -1.30 29.82
N ASN A 133 -2.61 -1.72 28.61
CA ASN A 133 -1.40 -1.21 27.95
C ASN A 133 -1.41 -1.53 26.44
N VAL A 134 -1.83 -0.57 25.63
CA VAL A 134 -1.78 -0.63 24.15
C VAL A 134 -0.59 0.20 23.62
N GLU A 135 0.06 0.99 24.49
CA GLU A 135 1.10 1.97 24.14
C GLU A 135 2.38 1.37 23.52
N GLY A 136 2.66 0.08 23.77
CA GLY A 136 3.90 -0.56 23.30
C GLY A 136 3.86 -1.13 21.88
N ARG A 137 2.75 -1.04 21.13
CA ARG A 137 2.59 -1.75 19.83
C ARG A 137 2.48 -0.86 18.59
N ILE A 138 2.52 0.46 18.73
CA ILE A 138 2.33 1.40 17.60
C ILE A 138 3.65 2.10 17.21
N LEU A 139 4.74 1.87 17.94
CA LEU A 139 6.08 2.29 17.54
C LEU A 139 6.88 1.08 17.04
N GLN A 140 6.60 0.63 15.83
CA GLN A 140 7.54 -0.13 14.99
C GLN A 140 7.29 0.12 13.52
#